data_AF-A0A8X6XNA3-F1
#
_entry.id   AF-A0A8X6XNA3-F1
#
_cell.length_a   1.000
_cell.length_b   1.000
_cell.length_c   1.000
_cell.angle_alpha   90.00
_cell.angle_beta   90.00
_cell.angle_gamma   90.00
#
_symmetry.space_group_name_H-M   'P 1'
#
loop_
_entity.id
_entity.type
_entity.pdbx_description
1 polymer ?
#
loop_
_entity_poly.entity_id
_entity_poly.type
_entity_poly.pdbx_seq_one_letter_code
_entity_poly.pdbx_strand_id
1 'polypeptide(L)'
;MNFDENKSVYLDENIDRHAPTMPSEERETIKKDAEFRASNLMHTINGLAFGNLQGLDFCVNDRISWHLVGMGDVVDVHTASFGGHVVRWNGHKTDDVSLLPAKFTTSYMVARRQGVWPLRCEVGSMDI
;
A
#
# COMPACT_ATOMS: atom_id res chain seq x y z
N MET A 1 -0.13 2.22 -1.87
CA MET A 1 -1.40 2.89 -2.18
C MET A 1 -2.04 3.23 -0.87
N ASN A 2 -2.66 4.41 -0.78
CA ASN A 2 -3.47 4.80 0.36
C ASN A 2 -4.94 4.69 -0.05
N PHE A 3 -5.67 3.76 0.57
CA PHE A 3 -7.08 3.56 0.32
C PHE A 3 -7.86 4.28 1.42
N ASP A 4 -8.46 5.42 1.08
CA ASP A 4 -9.20 6.28 2.02
C ASP A 4 -10.69 5.91 2.03
N GLU A 5 -11.08 5.04 2.96
CA GLU A 5 -12.49 4.61 3.13
C GLU A 5 -13.42 5.78 3.50
N ASN A 6 -12.88 6.90 4.02
CA ASN A 6 -13.69 8.08 4.30
C ASN A 6 -14.26 8.74 3.02
N LYS A 7 -13.66 8.45 1.87
CA LYS A 7 -14.11 8.91 0.54
C LYS A 7 -14.92 7.83 -0.19
N SER A 8 -15.13 6.67 0.43
CA SER A 8 -15.87 5.56 -0.15
C SER A 8 -17.37 5.87 -0.19
N VAL A 9 -18.03 5.46 -1.27
CA VAL A 9 -19.51 5.50 -1.36
C VAL A 9 -20.18 4.55 -0.35
N TYR A 10 -19.42 3.60 0.20
CA TYR A 10 -19.89 2.61 1.16
C TYR A 10 -19.61 3.00 2.62
N LEU A 11 -19.13 4.23 2.90
CA LEU A 11 -18.78 4.63 4.26
C LEU A 11 -19.93 4.41 5.26
N ASP A 12 -21.14 4.84 4.90
CA ASP A 12 -22.33 4.69 5.77
C ASP A 12 -22.70 3.23 5.99
N GLU A 13 -22.66 2.42 4.92
CA GLU A 13 -22.92 0.98 5.02
C GLU A 13 -21.89 0.27 5.88
N ASN A 14 -20.62 0.66 5.77
CA ASN A 14 -19.53 0.10 6.56
C ASN A 14 -19.68 0.45 8.05
N ILE A 15 -20.06 1.69 8.37
CA ILE A 15 -20.37 2.10 9.76
C ILE A 15 -21.53 1.26 10.29
N ASP A 16 -22.61 1.09 9.53
CA ASP A 16 -23.78 0.32 9.95
C ASP A 16 -23.46 -1.16 10.17
N ARG A 17 -22.59 -1.73 9.33
CA ARG A 17 -22.17 -3.12 9.42
C ARG A 17 -21.24 -3.37 10.61
N HIS A 18 -20.30 -2.48 10.88
CA HIS A 18 -19.25 -2.68 11.87
C HIS A 18 -19.52 -2.04 13.23
N ALA A 19 -20.46 -1.09 13.30
CA ALA A 19 -20.91 -0.44 14.53
C ALA A 19 -22.46 -0.40 14.62
N PRO A 20 -23.14 -1.57 14.61
CA PRO A 20 -24.61 -1.63 14.52
C PRO A 20 -25.34 -1.04 15.74
N THR A 21 -24.66 -0.94 16.89
CA THR A 21 -25.23 -0.37 18.12
C THR A 21 -25.04 1.15 18.24
N MET A 22 -24.39 1.78 17.26
CA MET A 22 -24.10 3.22 17.31
C MET A 22 -25.37 4.06 17.06
N PRO A 23 -25.73 4.98 17.97
CA PRO A 23 -26.85 5.90 17.79
C PRO A 23 -26.71 6.76 16.54
N SER A 24 -27.82 7.08 15.86
CA SER A 24 -27.79 7.84 14.60
C SER A 24 -27.15 9.22 14.71
N GLU A 25 -27.27 9.89 15.87
CA GLU A 25 -26.65 11.20 16.13
C GLU A 25 -25.11 11.11 16.25
N GLU A 26 -24.61 9.99 16.77
CA GLU A 26 -23.18 9.74 16.94
C GLU A 26 -22.51 9.43 15.60
N ARG A 27 -23.25 8.87 14.62
CA ARG A 27 -22.73 8.54 13.27
C ARG A 27 -22.22 9.76 12.51
N GLU A 28 -22.92 10.88 12.58
CA GLU A 28 -22.45 12.12 11.92
C GLU A 28 -21.30 12.78 12.67
N THR A 29 -21.19 12.50 13.96
CA THR A 29 -20.14 13.04 14.81
C THR A 29 -18.83 12.26 14.59
N ILE A 30 -18.89 10.94 14.55
CA ILE A 30 -17.70 10.08 14.37
C ILE A 30 -17.03 10.26 13.00
N LYS A 31 -17.79 10.57 11.93
CA LYS A 31 -17.21 10.89 10.60
C LYS A 31 -16.30 12.12 10.60
N LYS A 32 -16.44 13.00 11.60
CA LYS A 32 -15.61 14.20 11.78
C LYS A 32 -14.45 13.97 12.74
N ASP A 33 -14.48 12.87 13.49
CA ASP A 33 -13.43 12.51 14.42
C ASP A 33 -12.13 12.17 13.66
N ALA A 34 -11.02 12.71 14.13
CA ALA A 34 -9.73 12.57 13.44
C ALA A 34 -9.17 11.14 13.56
N GLU A 35 -9.39 10.48 14.70
CA GLU A 35 -8.91 9.12 14.95
C GLU A 35 -9.68 8.10 14.09
N PHE A 36 -11.01 8.27 13.98
CA PHE A 36 -11.85 7.49 13.08
C PHE A 36 -11.44 7.68 11.61
N ARG A 37 -11.19 8.92 11.19
CA ARG A 37 -10.75 9.18 9.81
C ARG A 37 -9.38 8.57 9.52
N ALA A 38 -8.46 8.66 10.48
CA ALA A 38 -7.13 8.05 10.35
C ALA A 38 -7.20 6.52 10.32
N SER A 39 -8.07 5.88 11.11
CA SER A 39 -8.21 4.42 11.11
C SER A 39 -8.78 3.87 9.80
N ASN A 40 -9.56 4.69 9.07
CA ASN A 40 -10.08 4.41 7.74
C ASN A 40 -9.08 4.67 6.60
N LEU A 41 -7.90 5.21 6.90
CA LEU A 41 -6.84 5.41 5.91
C LEU A 41 -5.96 4.17 5.83
N MET A 42 -6.24 3.31 4.85
CA MET A 42 -5.61 2.00 4.73
C MET A 42 -4.41 2.04 3.79
N HIS A 43 -3.20 1.88 4.35
CA HIS A 43 -1.97 1.73 3.59
C HIS A 43 -1.82 0.30 3.06
N THR A 44 -1.98 0.11 1.74
CA THR A 44 -2.08 -1.22 1.14
C THR A 44 -1.22 -1.44 -0.11
N ILE A 45 -0.96 -2.71 -0.40
CA ILE A 45 -0.48 -3.23 -1.68
C ILE A 45 -1.57 -4.16 -2.21
N ASN A 46 -2.15 -3.87 -3.38
CA ASN A 46 -3.27 -4.65 -3.96
C ASN A 46 -4.48 -4.81 -3.01
N GLY A 47 -4.79 -3.80 -2.19
CA GLY A 47 -5.88 -3.85 -1.20
C GLY A 47 -5.59 -4.69 0.05
N LEU A 48 -4.36 -5.22 0.16
CA LEU A 48 -3.89 -6.04 1.27
C LEU A 48 -2.96 -5.23 2.17
N ALA A 49 -3.15 -5.36 3.49
CA ALA A 49 -2.52 -4.57 4.55
C ALA A 49 -1.78 -5.47 5.56
N PHE A 50 -0.87 -4.90 6.34
CA PHE A 50 -0.19 -5.61 7.44
C PHE A 50 0.49 -6.94 7.03
N GLY A 51 1.01 -7.00 5.80
CA GLY A 51 1.77 -8.15 5.31
C GLY A 51 0.92 -9.39 4.97
N ASN A 52 -0.38 -9.23 4.77
CA ASN A 52 -1.27 -10.33 4.39
C ASN A 52 -1.30 -10.64 2.87
N LEU A 53 -0.44 -10.00 2.07
CA LEU A 53 -0.29 -10.29 0.63
C LEU A 53 0.36 -11.67 0.42
N GLN A 54 -0.35 -12.55 -0.29
CA GLN A 54 0.09 -13.92 -0.59
C GLN A 54 0.36 -14.09 -2.09
N GLY A 55 1.05 -15.19 -2.45
CA GLY A 55 1.27 -15.58 -3.85
C GLY A 55 2.47 -14.91 -4.53
N LEU A 56 3.37 -14.30 -3.77
CA LEU A 56 4.67 -13.78 -4.25
C LEU A 56 5.79 -14.79 -4.00
N ASP A 57 5.63 -15.99 -4.57
CA ASP A 57 6.57 -17.10 -4.45
C ASP A 57 7.38 -17.27 -5.73
N PHE A 58 8.70 -17.37 -5.60
CA PHE A 58 9.62 -17.46 -6.73
C PHE A 58 10.71 -18.51 -6.47
N CYS A 59 11.23 -19.11 -7.53
CA CYS A 59 12.41 -19.96 -7.46
C CYS A 59 13.69 -19.12 -7.56
N VAL A 60 14.78 -19.61 -6.97
CA VAL A 60 16.11 -19.01 -7.16
C VAL A 60 16.47 -19.08 -8.65
N ASN A 61 16.96 -17.97 -9.18
CA ASN A 61 17.27 -17.65 -10.58
C ASN A 61 16.07 -17.31 -11.47
N ASP A 62 14.86 -17.23 -10.94
CA ASP A 62 13.71 -16.73 -11.70
C ASP A 62 13.93 -15.28 -12.13
N ARG A 63 13.52 -14.99 -13.37
CA ARG A 63 13.46 -13.65 -13.93
C ARG A 63 12.05 -13.10 -13.74
N ILE A 64 11.93 -12.07 -12.93
CA ILE A 64 10.66 -11.52 -12.47
C ILE A 64 10.51 -10.11 -13.06
N SER A 65 9.32 -9.82 -13.57
CA SER A 65 8.91 -8.49 -14.00
C SER A 65 7.88 -7.95 -13.01
N TRP A 66 8.24 -6.89 -12.29
CA TRP A 66 7.35 -6.21 -11.35
C TRP A 66 6.65 -5.06 -12.07
N HIS A 67 5.35 -5.19 -12.27
CA HIS A 67 4.50 -4.13 -12.80
C HIS A 67 3.90 -3.37 -11.63
N LEU A 68 4.38 -2.15 -11.42
CA LEU A 68 4.05 -1.34 -10.26
C LEU A 68 3.23 -0.13 -10.67
N VAL A 69 2.20 0.17 -9.89
CA VAL A 69 1.36 1.35 -10.06
C VAL A 69 1.26 2.10 -8.73
N GLY A 70 1.58 3.40 -8.76
CA GLY A 70 1.21 4.34 -7.71
C GLY A 70 -0.19 4.86 -7.97
N MET A 71 -1.07 4.75 -6.99
CA MET A 71 -2.45 5.20 -7.07
C MET A 71 -2.84 5.78 -5.70
N GLY A 72 -3.62 6.86 -5.73
CA GLY A 72 -3.84 7.71 -4.58
C GLY A 72 -3.99 9.18 -4.96
N ASP A 73 -3.95 10.05 -3.96
CA ASP A 73 -3.97 11.51 -4.08
C ASP A 73 -2.56 12.08 -4.29
N VAL A 74 -2.43 13.36 -4.62
CA VAL A 74 -1.17 14.05 -4.98
C VAL A 74 -0.07 13.96 -3.92
N VAL A 75 -0.42 13.64 -2.67
CA VAL A 75 0.51 13.49 -1.54
C VAL A 75 1.02 12.04 -1.37
N ASP A 76 0.49 11.08 -2.13
CA ASP A 76 0.82 9.66 -2.00
C ASP A 76 2.12 9.32 -2.75
N VAL A 77 3.23 9.69 -2.12
CA VAL A 77 4.57 9.28 -2.53
C VAL A 77 4.90 7.96 -1.84
N HIS A 78 5.13 6.92 -2.65
CA HIS A 78 5.51 5.61 -2.15
C HIS A 78 6.86 5.18 -2.73
N THR A 79 7.62 4.40 -1.96
CA THR A 79 8.84 3.76 -2.44
C THR A 79 8.73 2.27 -2.19
N ALA A 80 8.55 1.49 -3.26
CA ALA A 80 8.53 0.04 -3.15
C ALA A 80 9.96 -0.48 -2.96
N SER A 81 10.24 -0.98 -1.76
CA SER A 81 11.54 -1.52 -1.37
C SER A 81 11.54 -3.05 -1.40
N PHE A 82 12.52 -3.62 -2.11
CA PHE A 82 12.69 -5.05 -2.33
C PHE A 82 13.75 -5.60 -1.38
N GLY A 83 13.35 -5.94 -0.15
CA GLY A 83 14.25 -6.44 0.88
C GLY A 83 15.08 -7.62 0.36
N GLY A 84 16.39 -7.61 0.62
CA GLY A 84 17.25 -8.72 0.19
C GLY A 84 17.38 -8.91 -1.32
N HIS A 85 16.87 -8.03 -2.16
CA HIS A 85 17.00 -8.15 -3.61
C HIS A 85 17.37 -6.81 -4.25
N VAL A 86 17.81 -6.87 -5.50
CA VAL A 86 18.10 -5.68 -6.30
C VAL A 86 17.32 -5.84 -7.59
N VAL A 87 16.59 -4.80 -7.95
CA VAL A 87 15.86 -4.67 -9.19
C VAL A 87 16.62 -3.78 -10.17
N ARG A 88 16.34 -3.96 -11.46
CA ARG A 88 16.72 -3.04 -12.52
C ARG A 88 15.53 -2.18 -12.86
N TRP A 89 15.68 -0.87 -12.68
CA TRP A 89 14.66 0.12 -12.95
C TRP A 89 15.27 1.27 -13.76
N ASN A 90 14.66 1.62 -14.90
CA ASN A 90 15.19 2.63 -15.83
C ASN A 90 16.66 2.44 -16.22
N GLY A 91 17.12 1.19 -16.36
CA GLY A 91 18.50 0.86 -16.71
C GLY A 91 19.48 0.81 -15.53
N HIS A 92 19.09 1.31 -14.36
CA HIS A 92 19.91 1.35 -13.15
C HIS A 92 19.57 0.20 -12.20
N LYS A 93 20.52 -0.18 -11.33
CA LYS A 93 20.29 -1.13 -10.24
C LYS A 93 19.89 -0.36 -8.98
N THR A 94 18.83 -0.82 -8.33
CA THR A 94 18.33 -0.26 -7.08
C THR A 94 17.52 -1.32 -6.35
N ASP A 95 17.37 -1.18 -5.06
CA ASP A 95 16.44 -1.92 -4.19
C ASP A 95 15.12 -1.18 -4.00
N ASP A 96 15.00 0.05 -4.50
CA ASP A 96 13.87 0.95 -4.27
C ASP A 96 13.28 1.48 -5.59
N VAL A 97 11.95 1.47 -5.69
CA VAL A 97 11.23 2.02 -6.84
C VAL A 97 10.21 3.05 -6.38
N SER A 98 10.44 4.31 -6.73
CA SER A 98 9.52 5.41 -6.39
C SER A 98 8.27 5.39 -7.28
N LEU A 99 7.11 5.36 -6.62
CA LEU A 99 5.77 5.35 -7.18
C LEU A 99 5.07 6.65 -6.77
N LEU A 100 4.81 7.49 -7.77
CA LEU A 100 4.00 8.70 -7.63
C LEU A 100 2.54 8.39 -8.02
N PRO A 101 1.58 9.25 -7.67
CA PRO A 101 0.19 9.09 -8.09
C PRO A 101 0.07 8.98 -9.61
N ALA A 102 -0.73 8.01 -10.08
CA ALA A 102 -0.92 7.66 -11.49
C ALA A 102 0.36 7.27 -12.26
N LYS A 103 1.47 6.96 -11.56
CA LYS A 103 2.69 6.47 -12.20
C LYS A 103 2.64 4.96 -12.38
N PHE A 104 2.80 4.53 -13.63
CA PHE A 104 2.99 3.12 -13.99
C PHE A 104 4.46 2.90 -14.33
N THR A 105 5.06 1.86 -13.78
CA THR A 105 6.44 1.52 -14.08
C THR A 105 6.67 0.02 -14.02
N THR A 106 7.73 -0.44 -14.69
CA THR A 106 8.13 -1.84 -14.66
C THR A 106 9.59 -1.93 -14.23
N SER A 107 9.86 -2.79 -13.25
CA SER A 107 11.21 -3.13 -12.81
C SER A 107 11.47 -4.62 -13.00
N TYR A 108 12.74 -4.99 -13.16
CA TYR A 108 13.14 -6.36 -13.46
C TYR A 108 14.03 -6.90 -12.36
N MET A 109 13.73 -8.09 -11.86
CA MET A 109 14.47 -8.73 -10.78
C MET A 109 14.97 -10.11 -11.20
N VAL A 110 16.10 -10.54 -10.64
CA VAL A 110 16.48 -11.95 -10.61
C VAL A 110 16.49 -12.40 -9.15
N ALA A 111 15.71 -13.41 -8.80
CA ALA A 111 15.66 -13.93 -7.43
C ALA A 111 16.96 -14.67 -7.08
N ARG A 112 17.86 -14.06 -6.31
CA ARG A 112 19.21 -14.63 -6.04
C ARG A 112 19.38 -15.27 -4.67
N ARG A 113 18.51 -14.95 -3.72
CA ARG A 113 18.63 -15.38 -2.32
C ARG A 113 17.41 -16.19 -1.92
N GLN A 114 17.65 -17.40 -1.41
CA GLN A 114 16.61 -18.22 -0.80
C GLN A 114 16.19 -17.60 0.54
N GLY A 115 14.89 -17.60 0.82
CA GLY A 115 14.34 -17.09 2.07
C GLY A 115 13.03 -16.34 1.84
N VAL A 116 12.49 -15.81 2.94
CA VAL A 116 11.34 -14.89 2.90
C VAL A 116 11.87 -13.49 3.03
N TRP A 117 11.55 -12.65 2.05
CA TRP A 117 12.05 -11.28 1.98
C TRP A 117 10.88 -10.29 1.91
N PRO A 118 10.96 -9.18 2.66
CA PRO A 118 9.86 -8.24 2.73
C PRO A 118 9.83 -7.32 1.51
N LEU A 119 8.63 -7.14 0.94
CA LEU A 119 8.30 -6.02 0.06
C LEU A 119 7.60 -4.95 0.90
N ARG A 120 8.19 -3.77 1.02
CA ARG A 120 7.72 -2.71 1.92
C ARG A 120 7.62 -1.37 1.22
N CYS A 121 6.91 -0.44 1.84
CA CYS A 121 6.96 0.96 1.46
C CYS A 121 7.97 1.67 2.37
N GLU A 122 9.01 2.26 1.80
CA GLU A 122 9.93 3.15 2.54
C GLU A 122 9.57 4.60 2.24
N VAL A 123 8.74 5.19 3.09
CA VAL A 123 8.48 6.62 3.09
C VAL A 123 9.03 7.13 4.42
N GLY A 124 9.95 8.10 4.38
CA GLY A 124 10.33 8.80 5.59
C GLY A 124 9.07 9.46 6.13
N SER A 125 8.59 9.07 7.30
CA SER A 125 7.53 9.82 7.96
C SER A 125 8.06 11.23 8.20
N MET A 126 7.44 12.23 7.58
CA MET A 126 7.47 13.58 8.13
C MET A 126 6.49 13.57 9.31
N ASP A 127 6.92 12.96 10.41
CA ASP A 127 6.38 13.27 11.71
C ASP A 127 6.97 14.63 12.11
N ILE A 128 6.17 15.70 11.95
CA ILE A 128 6.38 16.99 12.63
C ILE A 128 5.37 17.07 13.75
#